data_AF-T0XXQ3-F1
#
_entry.id   AF-T0XXQ3-F1
#
_cell.length_a   1.000
_cell.length_b   1.000
_cell.length_c   1.000
_cell.angle_alpha   90.00
_cell.angle_beta   90.00
_cell.angle_gamma   90.00
#
_symmetry.space_group_name_H-M   'P 1'
#
loop_
_entity.id
_entity.type
_entity.pdbx_description
1 polymer ?
#
loop_
_entity_poly.entity_id
_entity_poly.type
_entity_poly.pdbx_seq_one_letter_code
_entity_poly.pdbx_strand_id
1 'polypeptide(L)' 'MDKVRYAEPSGAAGGRVYVNGEQYFDGVPPAVWESHIGGYRVAEKWLKDRKGRALSYDDLTHYQNVVAALART' A
#
# COMPACT_ATOMS: atom_id res chain seq x y z
N MET A 1 -0.42 -18.07 -2.94
CA MET A 1 0.05 -17.20 -4.05
C MET A 1 -0.34 -15.77 -3.70
N ASP A 2 0.32 -15.18 -2.70
CA ASP A 2 -0.12 -13.92 -2.09
C ASP A 2 0.16 -12.75 -3.01
N LYS A 3 -0.88 -12.17 -3.59
CA LYS A 3 -0.76 -11.07 -4.55
C LYS A 3 -1.18 -9.79 -3.87
N VAL A 4 -0.25 -8.83 -3.81
CA VAL A 4 -0.59 -7.45 -3.45
C VAL A 4 -1.68 -6.98 -4.40
N ARG A 5 -2.82 -6.53 -3.85
CA ARG A 5 -3.94 -6.01 -4.62
C ARG A 5 -4.47 -4.74 -3.97
N TYR A 6 -4.92 -3.82 -4.79
CA TYR A 6 -5.66 -2.65 -4.33
C TYR A 6 -7.14 -2.86 -4.61
N ALA A 7 -7.96 -2.66 -3.59
CA ALA A 7 -9.39 -2.55 -3.70
C ALA A 7 -9.75 -1.07 -3.75
N GLU A 8 -10.45 -0.69 -4.80
CA GLU A 8 -10.90 0.68 -4.98
C GLU A 8 -11.86 1.08 -3.85
N PRO A 9 -11.84 2.35 -3.43
CA PRO A 9 -12.76 2.86 -2.42
C PRO A 9 -14.21 2.70 -2.89
N SER A 10 -15.05 2.07 -2.07
CA SER A 10 -16.49 2.02 -2.30
C SER A 10 -17.15 3.13 -1.45
N GLY A 11 -17.30 4.32 -2.03
CA GLY A 11 -17.91 5.48 -1.37
C GLY A 11 -16.92 6.49 -0.77
N ALA A 12 -17.23 7.03 0.41
CA ALA A 12 -16.45 8.10 1.05
C ALA A 12 -15.19 7.61 1.80
N ALA A 13 -15.01 6.30 1.95
CA ALA A 13 -13.82 5.72 2.57
C ALA A 13 -12.67 5.62 1.56
N GLY A 14 -11.41 5.70 2.01
CA GLY A 14 -10.25 5.45 1.15
C GLY A 14 -10.18 4.01 0.65
N GLY A 15 -9.33 3.74 -0.35
CA GLY A 15 -9.13 2.39 -0.87
C GLY A 15 -8.35 1.50 0.09
N ARG A 16 -8.35 0.20 -0.22
CA ARG A 16 -7.69 -0.83 0.59
C ARG A 16 -6.55 -1.51 -0.15
N VAL A 17 -5.36 -1.49 0.42
CA VAL A 17 -4.21 -2.23 -0.10
C VAL A 17 -4.09 -3.54 0.67
N TYR A 18 -4.41 -4.65 0.02
CA TYR A 18 -4.17 -5.98 0.56
C TYR A 18 -2.72 -6.37 0.31
N VAL A 19 -2.02 -6.70 1.39
CA VAL A 19 -0.66 -7.23 1.33
C VAL A 19 -0.71 -8.74 1.10
N ASN A 20 -1.64 -9.41 1.76
CA ASN A 20 -1.94 -10.83 1.64
C ASN A 20 -3.44 -11.08 1.89
N GLY A 21 -3.85 -12.35 2.05
CA GLY A 21 -5.24 -12.71 2.30
C GLY A 21 -5.83 -12.19 3.62
N GLU A 22 -4.99 -11.91 4.61
CA GLU A 22 -5.40 -11.54 5.98
C GLU A 22 -5.07 -10.09 6.35
N GLN A 23 -3.98 -9.56 5.82
CA GLN A 23 -3.42 -8.25 6.15
C GLN A 23 -3.67 -7.26 5.02
N TYR A 24 -4.21 -6.11 5.38
CA TYR A 24 -4.48 -5.01 4.48
C TYR A 24 -4.31 -3.66 5.19
N PHE A 25 -4.08 -2.61 4.41
CA PHE A 25 -4.11 -1.22 4.82
C PHE A 25 -5.39 -0.57 4.30
N ASP A 26 -6.15 0.08 5.17
CA ASP A 26 -7.33 0.86 4.82
C ASP A 26 -6.98 2.36 4.71
N GLY A 27 -7.84 3.13 4.06
CA GLY A 27 -7.68 4.59 3.97
C GLY A 27 -6.60 5.04 2.99
N VAL A 28 -6.16 4.17 2.06
CA VAL A 28 -5.16 4.53 1.04
C VAL A 28 -5.88 5.19 -0.14
N PRO A 29 -5.65 6.49 -0.43
CA PRO A 29 -6.29 7.14 -1.56
C PRO A 29 -5.81 6.55 -2.90
N PRO A 30 -6.67 6.53 -3.93
CA PRO A 30 -6.27 6.06 -5.25
C PRO A 30 -5.12 6.88 -5.83
N ALA A 31 -5.05 8.19 -5.58
CA ALA A 31 -3.93 9.03 -5.99
C ALA A 31 -2.58 8.57 -5.38
N VAL A 32 -2.60 8.11 -4.12
CA VAL A 32 -1.39 7.58 -3.45
C VAL A 32 -1.02 6.21 -4.00
N TRP A 33 -2.02 5.35 -4.25
CA TRP A 33 -1.78 4.06 -4.88
C TRP A 33 -1.23 4.19 -6.31
N GLU A 34 -1.75 5.16 -7.08
CA GLU A 34 -1.29 5.54 -8.41
C GLU A 34 -0.08 6.49 -8.37
N SER A 35 0.56 6.71 -7.21
CA SER A 35 1.79 7.50 -7.14
C SER A 35 2.95 6.72 -7.73
N HIS A 36 3.52 7.27 -8.80
CA HIS A 36 4.66 6.71 -9.51
C HIS A 36 5.89 7.59 -9.29
N ILE A 37 7.03 6.95 -9.01
CA ILE A 37 8.34 7.61 -9.07
C ILE A 37 9.12 6.90 -10.18
N GLY A 38 9.26 7.58 -11.31
CA GLY A 38 9.75 6.98 -12.55
C GLY A 38 8.71 6.02 -13.16
N GLY A 39 9.14 4.81 -13.54
CA GLY A 39 8.31 3.82 -14.24
C GLY A 39 7.57 2.80 -13.36
N TYR A 40 7.51 3.00 -12.04
CA TYR A 40 6.87 2.06 -11.12
C TYR A 40 6.05 2.75 -10.02
N ARG A 41 5.02 2.05 -9.54
CA ARG A 41 4.22 2.46 -8.38
C ARG A 41 5.01 2.23 -7.10
N VAL A 42 5.22 3.28 -6.32
CA VAL A 42 6.06 3.23 -5.12
C VAL A 42 5.44 2.33 -4.06
N ALA A 43 4.16 2.54 -3.75
CA ALA A 43 3.42 1.80 -2.75
C ALA A 43 3.31 0.30 -3.11
N GLU A 44 3.10 -0.02 -4.38
CA GLU A 44 3.06 -1.40 -4.86
C GLU A 44 4.44 -2.08 -4.82
N LYS A 45 5.47 -1.39 -5.31
CA LYS A 45 6.84 -1.93 -5.34
C LYS A 45 7.36 -2.21 -3.94
N TRP A 46 7.10 -1.31 -2.98
CA TRP A 46 7.52 -1.46 -1.59
C TRP A 46 6.99 -2.76 -0.95
N LEU A 47 5.72 -3.09 -1.20
CA LEU A 47 5.09 -4.33 -0.73
C LEU A 47 5.58 -5.55 -1.48
N LYS A 48 5.77 -5.44 -2.81
CA LYS A 48 6.31 -6.53 -3.63
C LYS A 48 7.74 -6.92 -3.23
N ASP A 49 8.57 -5.95 -2.87
CA ASP A 49 9.95 -6.17 -2.44
C ASP A 49 10.03 -6.95 -1.12
N ARG A 50 9.04 -6.75 -0.24
CA ARG A 50 8.93 -7.45 1.06
C ARG A 50 8.06 -8.70 1.01
N LYS A 51 7.53 -9.05 -0.16
CA LYS A 51 6.71 -10.25 -0.35
C LYS A 51 7.58 -11.50 -0.14
N GLY A 52 7.15 -12.39 0.74
CA GLY A 52 7.89 -13.60 1.11
C GLY A 52 8.67 -13.48 2.43
N ARG A 53 8.57 -12.34 3.13
CA ARG A 53 9.02 -12.16 4.51
C ARG A 53 7.83 -11.75 5.39
N ALA A 54 7.89 -12.08 6.68
CA ALA A 54 6.94 -11.56 7.65
C ALA A 54 7.21 -10.06 7.84
N LEU A 55 6.19 -9.23 7.59
CA LEU A 55 6.26 -7.81 7.88
C LEU A 55 6.22 -7.62 9.40
N SER A 56 7.24 -6.96 9.94
CA SER A 56 7.24 -6.59 11.35
C SER A 56 6.35 -5.37 11.57
N TYR A 57 5.99 -5.10 12.82
CA TYR A 57 5.26 -3.89 13.18
C TYR A 57 5.95 -2.60 12.68
N ASP A 58 7.29 -2.58 12.70
CA ASP A 58 8.09 -1.47 12.17
C ASP A 58 7.89 -1.30 10.66
N ASP A 59 7.90 -2.40 9.88
CA ASP A 59 7.61 -2.36 8.45
C ASP A 59 6.21 -1.79 8.17
N LEU A 60 5.20 -2.23 8.92
CA LEU A 60 3.83 -1.72 8.77
C LEU A 60 3.75 -0.21 9.05
N THR A 61 4.42 0.23 10.11
CA THR A 61 4.49 1.65 10.49
C THR A 61 5.24 2.46 9.43
N HIS A 62 6.34 1.92 8.91
CA HIS A 62 7.12 2.55 7.86
C HIS A 62 6.30 2.68 6.57
N TYR A 63 5.52 1.67 6.20
CA TYR A 63 4.63 1.73 5.05
C TYR A 63 3.57 2.82 5.22
N GLN A 64 2.95 2.92 6.40
CA GLN A 64 1.99 3.99 6.69
C GLN A 64 2.63 5.37 6.55
N ASN A 65 3.86 5.56 7.04
CA ASN A 65 4.59 6.81 6.87
C ASN A 65 4.86 7.14 5.40
N VAL A 66 5.22 6.14 4.58
CA VAL A 66 5.39 6.33 3.12
C VAL A 66 4.07 6.74 2.47
N VAL A 67 2.97 6.05 2.77
CA VAL A 67 1.64 6.39 2.25
C VAL A 67 1.22 7.80 2.68
N ALA A 68 1.44 8.17 3.95
CA ALA A 68 1.11 9.49 4.47
C ALA A 68 1.97 10.60 3.85
N ALA A 69 3.26 10.33 3.58
CA ALA A 69 4.14 11.25 2.88
C ALA A 69 3.69 11.45 1.43
N LEU A 70 3.35 10.38 0.72
CA LEU A 70 2.81 10.44 -0.64
C LEU A 70 1.47 11.20 -0.69
N ALA A 71 0.61 11.03 0.31
CA ALA A 71 -0.67 11.73 0.43
C ALA A 71 -0.54 13.24 0.66
N ARG A 72 0.64 13.71 1.09
CA ARG A 72 0.95 15.12 1.34
C ARG A 72 1.56 15.84 0.13
N THR A 73 1.85 15.13 -0.95
CA THR A 73 2.41 15.66 -2.19
C THR A 73 1.30 16.15 -3.10
#